data_AF-A0A433Q0M7-F1
#
_entry.id   AF-A0A433Q0M7-F1
#
_cell.length_a   1.000
_cell.length_b   1.000
_cell.length_c   1.000
_cell.angle_alpha   90.00
_cell.angle_beta   90.00
_cell.angle_gamma   90.00
#
_symmetry.space_group_name_H-M   'P 1'
#
loop_
_entity.id
_entity.type
_entity.pdbx_description
1 polymer ?
#
loop_
_entity_poly.entity_id
_entity_poly.type
_entity_poly.pdbx_seq_one_letter_code
_entity_poly.pdbx_strand_id
1 'polypeptide(L)' 'MTIGAPDRAATEEPNPDFVCLNECRKRVEEILTLQSLELSMGMSDDFEEALKLGSTNIRVGSTIFGARPSKH' A
#
# COMPACT_ATOMS: atom_id res chain seq x y z
N MET A 1 -8.68 -5.92 1.24
CA MET A 1 -7.39 -6.28 1.83
C MET A 1 -6.56 -5.01 1.88
N THR A 2 -6.61 -4.31 3.01
CA THR A 2 -5.81 -3.11 3.26
C THR A 2 -4.49 -3.60 3.84
N ILE A 3 -3.36 -3.20 3.25
CA ILE A 3 -2.08 -3.29 3.95
C ILE A 3 -1.99 -1.99 4.74
N GLY A 4 -2.30 -2.07 6.03
CA GLY A 4 -2.41 -0.92 6.92
C GLY A 4 -3.48 -1.18 7.97
N ALA A 5 -3.12 -1.11 9.26
CA ALA A 5 -4.15 -0.99 10.28
C ALA A 5 -4.90 0.35 10.02
N PRO A 6 -6.24 0.37 9.98
CA PRO A 6 -7.01 1.58 9.67
C PRO A 6 -6.63 2.77 10.56
N ASP A 7 -6.13 2.47 11.75
CA ASP A 7 -5.77 3.43 12.78
C ASP A 7 -4.35 4.00 12.61
N ARG A 8 -3.45 3.28 11.91
CA ARG A 8 -2.03 3.66 11.75
C ARG A 8 -1.76 4.49 10.51
N ALA A 9 -2.51 4.26 9.44
CA ALA A 9 -2.28 4.91 8.15
C ALA A 9 -2.58 6.43 8.16
N ALA A 10 -3.39 6.91 9.10
CA ALA A 10 -3.86 8.29 9.11
C ALA A 10 -3.13 9.22 10.10
N THR A 11 -2.30 8.70 10.99
CA THR A 11 -1.77 9.48 12.14
C THR A 11 -0.25 9.67 12.14
N GLU A 12 0.50 8.89 11.36
CA GLU A 12 1.96 8.95 11.32
C GLU A 12 2.45 9.03 9.88
N GLU A 13 3.21 10.08 9.54
CA GLU A 13 3.92 10.21 8.26
C GLU A 13 5.44 10.06 8.48
N PRO A 14 6.14 9.16 7.76
CA PRO A 14 5.58 8.21 6.79
C PRO A 14 4.86 7.04 7.47
N ASN A 15 3.83 6.51 6.81
CA ASN A 15 3.04 5.38 7.27
C ASN A 15 3.96 4.18 7.61
N PRO A 16 4.00 3.75 8.89
CA PRO A 16 4.96 2.75 9.34
C PRO A 16 4.72 1.38 8.69
N ASP A 17 3.50 1.08 8.24
CA ASP A 17 3.17 -0.19 7.60
C ASP A 17 3.74 -0.24 6.17
N PHE A 18 3.75 0.88 5.43
CA PHE A 18 4.40 0.97 4.11
C PHE A 18 5.93 0.86 4.22
N VAL A 19 6.52 1.50 5.23
CA VAL A 19 7.96 1.36 5.51
C VAL A 19 8.31 -0.10 5.84
N CYS A 20 7.55 -0.72 6.74
CA CYS A 20 7.75 -2.13 7.12
C CYS A 20 7.65 -3.07 5.91
N LEU A 21 6.66 -2.87 5.03
CA LEU A 21 6.49 -3.71 3.84
C LEU A 21 7.67 -3.57 2.88
N ASN A 22 8.17 -2.35 2.66
CA ASN A 22 9.32 -2.12 1.79
C ASN A 22 10.60 -2.77 2.35
N GLU A 23 10.82 -2.70 3.66
CA GLU A 23 11.94 -3.39 4.31
C GLU A 23 11.80 -4.91 4.25
N CYS A 24 10.59 -5.45 4.42
CA CYS A 24 10.31 -6.86 4.21
C CYS A 24 10.63 -7.30 2.77
N ARG A 25 10.25 -6.50 1.77
CA ARG A 25 10.60 -6.76 0.36
C ARG A 25 12.11 -6.89 0.19
N LYS A 26 12.89 -5.91 0.66
CA LYS A 26 14.36 -5.92 0.55
C LYS A 26 14.98 -7.17 1.17
N ARG A 27 14.50 -7.57 2.37
CA ARG A 27 14.97 -8.79 3.03
C ARG A 27 14.67 -10.05 2.24
N VAL A 28 13.48 -10.14 1.65
CA VAL A 28 13.09 -11.30 0.82
C VAL A 28 13.89 -11.33 -0.48
N GLU A 29 14.09 -10.18 -1.13
CA GLU A 29 14.94 -10.04 -2.32
C GLU A 29 16.37 -10.52 -2.03
N GLU A 30 16.94 -10.13 -0.89
CA GLU A 30 18.27 -10.57 -0.45
C GLU A 30 18.34 -12.07 -0.19
N ILE A 31 17.43 -12.61 0.65
CA ILE A 31 17.43 -14.03 1.04
C ILE A 31 17.22 -14.96 -0.15
N LEU A 32 16.34 -14.57 -1.09
CA LEU A 32 15.98 -15.38 -2.25
C LEU A 32 16.76 -15.03 -3.51
N THR A 33 17.69 -14.06 -3.44
CA THR A 33 18.45 -13.56 -4.60
C THR A 33 17.54 -13.12 -5.75
N LEU A 34 16.42 -12.47 -5.42
CA LEU A 34 15.47 -11.92 -6.39
C LEU A 34 15.85 -10.46 -6.67
N GLN A 35 15.71 -10.03 -7.93
CA GLN A 35 16.10 -8.69 -8.34
C GLN A 35 14.95 -7.69 -8.41
N SER A 36 13.69 -8.15 -8.41
CA SER A 36 12.55 -7.26 -8.57
C SER A 36 11.26 -7.91 -8.05
N LEU A 37 10.96 -7.68 -6.79
CA LEU A 37 9.62 -7.95 -6.26
C LEU A 37 8.76 -6.70 -6.39
N GLU A 38 7.57 -6.89 -6.93
CA GLU A 38 6.55 -5.86 -6.95
C GLU A 38 6.04 -5.59 -5.53
N LEU A 39 5.85 -4.30 -5.24
CA LEU A 39 5.27 -3.81 -4.01
C LEU A 39 3.83 -3.37 -4.29
N SER A 40 2.85 -4.14 -3.79
CA SER A 40 1.43 -3.83 -3.94
C SER A 40 0.87 -3.21 -2.65
N MET A 41 0.86 -1.88 -2.59
CA MET A 41 0.36 -1.11 -1.45
C MET A 41 -0.23 0.23 -1.92
N GLY A 42 -1.12 0.82 -1.11
CA GLY A 42 -1.91 1.98 -1.49
C GLY A 42 -3.30 1.62 -2.02
N MET A 43 -4.29 2.34 -1.52
CA MET A 43 -5.72 2.28 -1.78
C MET A 43 -6.23 3.68 -2.17
N SER A 44 -7.54 3.84 -2.37
CA SER A 44 -8.16 5.11 -2.77
C SER A 44 -7.73 6.36 -1.99
N ASP A 45 -7.45 6.22 -0.69
CA ASP A 45 -7.24 7.37 0.20
C ASP A 45 -5.76 7.62 0.54
N ASP A 46 -4.85 6.67 0.25
CA ASP A 46 -3.43 6.71 0.65
C ASP A 46 -2.46 6.36 -0.50
N PHE A 47 -2.94 6.24 -1.75
CA PHE A 47 -2.10 5.84 -2.89
C PHE A 47 -0.95 6.81 -3.17
N GLU A 48 -1.11 8.12 -2.91
CA GLU A 48 -0.03 9.10 -3.14
C GLU A 48 1.17 8.87 -2.21
N GLU A 49 0.91 8.55 -0.95
CA GLU A 49 1.96 8.21 0.01
C GLU A 49 2.60 6.87 -0.34
N ALA A 50 1.78 5.87 -0.71
CA ALA A 50 2.27 4.58 -1.16
C ALA A 50 3.23 4.71 -2.35
N LEU A 51 2.94 5.59 -3.32
CA LEU A 51 3.83 5.90 -4.44
C LEU A 51 5.15 6.53 -3.97
N LYS A 52 5.09 7.52 -3.06
CA LYS A 52 6.30 8.13 -2.47
C LYS A 52 7.19 7.11 -1.75
N LEU A 53 6.59 6.07 -1.16
CA LEU A 53 7.28 5.01 -0.45
C LEU A 53 7.63 3.78 -1.32
N GLY A 54 7.45 3.88 -2.64
CA GLY A 54 7.96 2.90 -3.60
C GLY A 54 6.97 1.81 -4.02
N SER A 55 5.66 2.04 -3.88
CA SER A 55 4.64 1.14 -4.43
C SER A 55 4.77 1.05 -5.96
N THR A 56 4.68 -0.17 -6.46
CA THR A 56 4.64 -0.48 -7.90
C THR A 56 3.22 -0.76 -8.39
N ASN A 57 2.31 -1.09 -7.46
CA ASN A 57 0.94 -1.47 -7.74
C ASN A 57 0.02 -0.84 -6.68
N ILE A 58 -0.82 0.11 -7.08
CA ILE A 58 -1.86 0.72 -6.24
C ILE A 58 -3.24 0.16 -6.59
N ARG A 59 -4.16 0.15 -5.62
CA ARG A 59 -5.50 -0.44 -5.79
C ARG A 59 -6.58 0.61 -5.54
N VAL A 60 -6.95 1.35 -6.57
CA VAL A 60 -7.90 2.46 -6.47
C VAL A 60 -9.29 2.01 -6.90
N GLY A 61 -10.29 2.21 -6.03
CA GLY A 61 -11.67 1.78 -6.27
C GLY A 61 -12.64 2.95 -6.21
N SER A 62 -13.00 3.38 -4.99
CA SER A 62 -13.95 4.47 -4.73
C SER A 62 -13.58 5.79 -5.42
N THR A 63 -12.30 6.14 -5.53
CA THR A 63 -11.86 7.35 -6.24
C THR A 63 -12.15 7.28 -7.74
N ILE A 64 -12.14 6.07 -8.34
CA ILE A 64 -12.44 5.85 -9.77
C ILE A 64 -13.94 5.65 -10.01
N PHE A 65 -14.59 4.82 -9.19
CA PHE A 65 -15.96 4.34 -9.43
C PHE A 65 -17.03 4.98 -8.53
N GLY A 66 -16.63 5.82 -7.57
CA GLY A 66 -17.53 6.39 -6.57
C GLY A 66 -17.96 5.41 -5.48
N ALA A 67 -18.91 5.84 -4.65
CA ALA A 67 -19.49 5.01 -3.60
C ALA A 67 -20.37 3.89 -4.19
N ARG A 68 -20.39 2.74 -3.53
CA ARG A 68 -21.27 1.64 -3.92
C ARG A 68 -22.74 2.05 -3.72
N PRO A 69 -23.64 1.77 -4.68
CA PRO A 69 -25.07 2.03 -4.50
C PRO A 69 -25.63 1.25 -3.30
N SER A 70 -26.61 1.83 -2.60
CA SER A 70 -27.30 1.16 -1.50
C SER A 70 -27.98 -0.11 -2.01
N LYS A 71 -27.83 -1.21 -1.27
CA LYS A 71 -28.65 -2.41 -1.51
C LYS A 71 -30.06 -2.10 -1.02
N HIS A 72 -31.02 -2.06 -1.95
CA HIS A 72 -32.44 -2.10 -1.63
C HIS A 72 -32.85 -3.54 -1.31
#